data_AF-A0A2S3V1X2-F1
#
_entry.id   AF-A0A2S3V1X2-F1
#
_cell.length_a   1.000
_cell.length_b   1.000
_cell.length_c   1.000
_cell.angle_alpha   90.00
_cell.angle_beta   90.00
_cell.angle_gamma   90.00
#
_symmetry.space_group_name_H-M   'P 1'
#
loop_
_entity.id
_entity.type
_entity.pdbx_description
1 polymer ?
#
loop_
_entity_poly.entity_id
_entity_poly.type
_entity_poly.pdbx_seq_one_letter_code
_entity_poly.pdbx_strand_id
1 'polypeptide(L)'
;MSRKAFRRLTLDERKRTLLEAALTCVAQEGLKGATVRRIAEEAGVTAGLVRHYFGSKNGLITSAYAYLIGQLTAEADTRARQFTGGANDQLRHFLIANMTMPNLSEEKVSLWATFIGRVRYDTDFADIHREGYRDYLTLLESLIEPVLAAHDLPRSSAECRRHAIALNGLIDGLWMEGSLNSGLYSRAILPDLIIEAGERLLNLPAGSLSGGKQHT
;
A
#
# COMPACT_ATOMS: atom_id res chain seq x y z
N MET A 1 -8.87 -39.34 0.64
CA MET A 1 -8.06 -38.27 0.03
C MET A 1 -8.94 -37.45 -0.90
N SER A 2 -9.33 -36.24 -0.48
CA SER A 2 -10.22 -35.37 -1.27
C SER A 2 -9.38 -34.57 -2.27
N ARG A 3 -9.55 -34.88 -3.56
CA ARG A 3 -8.93 -34.14 -4.67
C ARG A 3 -9.67 -32.81 -4.80
N LYS A 4 -9.07 -31.72 -4.32
CA LYS A 4 -9.59 -30.35 -4.50
C LYS A 4 -9.99 -30.15 -5.96
N ALA A 5 -11.27 -29.88 -6.21
CA ALA A 5 -11.79 -29.59 -7.54
C ALA A 5 -11.02 -28.42 -8.14
N PHE A 6 -10.42 -28.62 -9.32
CA PHE A 6 -9.66 -27.60 -10.02
C PHE A 6 -10.62 -26.55 -10.58
N ARG A 7 -10.98 -25.56 -9.76
CA ARG A 7 -11.77 -24.40 -10.19
C ARG A 7 -11.04 -23.74 -11.35
N ARG A 8 -11.71 -23.59 -12.49
CA ARG A 8 -11.15 -22.93 -13.68
C ARG A 8 -11.00 -21.44 -13.40
N LEU A 9 -9.83 -21.04 -12.90
CA LEU A 9 -9.47 -19.64 -12.70
C LEU A 9 -9.41 -18.92 -14.05
N THR A 10 -9.91 -17.68 -14.07
CA THR A 10 -9.75 -16.69 -15.15
C THR A 10 -8.27 -16.35 -15.37
N LEU A 11 -7.94 -15.70 -16.49
CA LEU A 11 -6.56 -15.28 -16.78
C LEU A 11 -6.02 -14.33 -15.72
N ASP A 12 -6.85 -13.39 -15.25
CA ASP A 12 -6.46 -12.41 -14.24
C ASP A 12 -6.31 -13.03 -12.85
N GLU A 13 -7.20 -13.96 -12.46
CA GLU A 13 -7.04 -14.71 -11.22
C GLU A 13 -5.74 -15.53 -11.21
N ARG A 14 -5.37 -16.15 -12.34
CA ARG A 14 -4.12 -16.93 -12.44
C ARG A 14 -2.88 -16.05 -12.35
N LYS A 15 -2.90 -14.89 -13.02
CA LYS A 15 -1.82 -13.90 -12.90
C LYS A 15 -1.69 -13.47 -11.44
N ARG A 16 -2.80 -13.12 -10.79
CA ARG A 16 -2.79 -12.73 -9.37
C ARG A 16 -2.21 -13.83 -8.48
N THR A 17 -2.64 -15.08 -8.63
CA THR A 17 -2.10 -16.20 -7.84
C THR A 17 -0.59 -16.38 -8.03
N LEU A 18 -0.07 -16.18 -9.24
CA LEU A 18 1.37 -16.23 -9.49
C LEU A 18 2.13 -15.05 -8.84
N LEU A 19 1.52 -13.86 -8.79
CA LEU A 19 2.10 -12.69 -8.13
C LEU A 19 2.12 -12.86 -6.61
N GLU A 20 1.01 -13.31 -6.02
CA GLU A 20 0.90 -13.65 -4.60
C GLU A 20 1.94 -14.71 -4.21
N ALA A 21 2.04 -15.80 -4.97
CA ALA A 21 3.04 -16.84 -4.74
C ALA A 21 4.48 -16.33 -4.89
N ALA A 22 4.74 -15.42 -5.83
CA ALA A 22 6.05 -14.79 -5.96
C ALA A 22 6.40 -13.97 -4.71
N LEU A 23 5.45 -13.17 -4.19
CA LEU A 23 5.64 -12.42 -2.95
C LEU A 23 5.88 -13.36 -1.76
N THR A 24 5.10 -14.44 -1.60
CA THR A 24 5.32 -15.44 -0.55
C THR A 24 6.72 -16.04 -0.62
N CYS A 25 7.17 -16.49 -1.80
CA CYS A 25 8.51 -17.05 -1.95
C CYS A 25 9.61 -16.02 -1.65
N VAL A 26 9.41 -14.74 -2.03
CA VAL A 26 10.38 -13.68 -1.71
C VAL A 26 10.42 -13.40 -0.21
N ALA A 27 9.27 -13.37 0.47
CA ALA A 27 9.20 -13.18 1.91
C ALA A 27 9.90 -14.30 2.69
N GLN A 28 9.79 -15.55 2.23
CA GLN A 28 10.34 -16.72 2.90
C GLN A 28 11.81 -17.02 2.55
N GLU A 29 12.18 -16.91 1.27
CA GLU A 29 13.46 -17.41 0.74
C GLU A 29 14.32 -16.29 0.10
N GLY A 30 13.83 -15.05 0.10
CA GLY A 30 14.44 -13.91 -0.58
C GLY A 30 14.38 -14.01 -2.10
N LEU A 31 14.83 -12.95 -2.78
CA LEU A 31 14.83 -12.87 -4.26
C LEU A 31 15.60 -14.01 -4.94
N LYS A 32 16.69 -14.48 -4.31
CA LYS A 32 17.50 -15.59 -4.85
C LYS A 32 16.74 -16.91 -4.78
N GLY A 33 16.13 -17.22 -3.62
CA GLY A 33 15.38 -18.45 -3.39
C GLY A 33 14.06 -18.55 -4.16
N ALA A 34 13.43 -17.40 -4.44
CA ALA A 34 12.22 -17.30 -5.28
C ALA A 34 12.48 -17.65 -6.76
N THR A 35 12.75 -18.91 -7.08
CA THR A 35 12.95 -19.41 -8.45
C THR A 35 11.61 -19.64 -9.13
N VAL A 36 11.59 -19.63 -10.48
CA VAL A 36 10.36 -19.93 -11.26
C VAL A 36 9.72 -21.25 -10.85
N ARG A 37 10.55 -22.26 -10.54
CA ARG A 37 10.08 -23.56 -10.07
C ARG A 37 9.41 -23.45 -8.70
N ARG A 38 10.07 -22.81 -7.73
CA ARG A 38 9.52 -22.63 -6.37
C ARG A 38 8.22 -21.84 -6.39
N ILE A 39 8.15 -20.77 -7.17
CA ILE A 39 6.94 -19.96 -7.31
C ILE A 39 5.80 -20.75 -7.98
N ALA A 40 6.10 -21.54 -9.01
CA ALA A 40 5.09 -22.39 -9.65
C ALA A 40 4.58 -23.47 -8.70
N GLU A 41 5.46 -24.08 -7.90
CA GLU A 41 5.10 -25.03 -6.83
C GLU A 41 4.19 -24.37 -5.78
N GLU A 42 4.54 -23.17 -5.30
CA GLU A 42 3.75 -22.38 -4.34
C GLU A 42 2.37 -22.02 -4.91
N ALA A 43 2.30 -21.60 -6.16
CA ALA A 43 1.05 -21.29 -6.85
C ALA A 43 0.23 -22.53 -7.24
N GLY A 44 0.77 -23.74 -7.10
CA GLY A 44 0.12 -24.98 -7.54
C GLY A 44 -0.07 -25.08 -9.07
N VAL A 45 0.84 -24.50 -9.85
CA VAL A 45 0.81 -24.47 -11.32
C VAL A 45 2.09 -25.00 -11.94
N THR A 46 2.14 -25.11 -13.27
CA THR A 46 3.35 -25.53 -13.98
C THR A 46 4.30 -24.35 -14.21
N ALA A 47 5.61 -24.61 -14.21
CA ALA A 47 6.62 -23.59 -14.51
C ALA A 47 6.46 -22.94 -15.90
N GLY A 48 5.90 -23.68 -16.87
CA GLY A 48 5.59 -23.15 -18.20
C GLY A 48 4.58 -21.99 -18.16
N LEU A 49 3.67 -21.99 -17.19
CA LEU A 49 2.66 -20.94 -17.03
C LEU A 49 3.29 -19.60 -16.61
N VAL A 50 4.36 -19.64 -15.79
CA VAL A 50 5.13 -18.43 -15.43
C VAL A 50 5.76 -17.81 -16.67
N ARG A 51 6.41 -18.62 -17.50
CA ARG A 51 7.04 -18.14 -18.74
C ARG A 51 5.99 -17.61 -19.73
N HIS A 52 4.81 -18.21 -19.78
CA HIS A 52 3.70 -17.74 -20.61
C HIS A 52 3.21 -16.35 -20.22
N TYR A 53 3.01 -16.08 -18.92
CA TYR A 53 2.46 -14.80 -18.46
C TYR A 53 3.49 -13.68 -18.31
N PHE A 54 4.70 -14.00 -17.89
CA PHE A 54 5.69 -13.01 -17.46
C PHE A 54 6.98 -13.04 -18.28
N GLY A 55 7.13 -14.01 -19.19
CA GLY A 55 8.31 -14.18 -20.06
C GLY A 55 9.56 -14.68 -19.34
N SER A 56 9.87 -14.13 -18.17
CA SER A 56 11.08 -14.43 -17.40
C SER A 56 10.84 -14.35 -15.88
N LYS A 57 11.80 -14.83 -15.10
CA LYS A 57 11.83 -14.61 -13.65
C LYS A 57 11.81 -13.12 -13.34
N ASN A 58 12.62 -12.31 -14.05
CA ASN A 58 12.67 -10.87 -13.80
C ASN A 58 11.31 -10.21 -14.04
N GLY A 59 10.65 -10.53 -15.15
CA GLY A 59 9.32 -10.01 -15.48
C GLY A 59 8.25 -10.38 -14.44
N LEU A 60 8.33 -11.59 -13.85
CA LEU A 60 7.44 -11.97 -12.75
C LEU A 60 7.74 -11.17 -11.48
N ILE A 61 9.01 -11.00 -11.12
CA ILE A 61 9.41 -10.28 -9.91
C ILE A 61 9.08 -8.78 -10.02
N THR A 62 9.32 -8.13 -11.16
CA THR A 62 8.94 -6.72 -11.37
C THR A 62 7.42 -6.56 -11.35
N SER A 63 6.68 -7.48 -11.98
CA SER A 63 5.21 -7.50 -11.88
C SER A 63 4.72 -7.70 -10.44
N ALA A 64 5.38 -8.55 -9.65
CA ALA A 64 5.05 -8.76 -8.23
C ALA A 64 5.31 -7.50 -7.40
N TYR A 65 6.37 -6.74 -7.71
CA TYR A 65 6.63 -5.45 -7.07
C TYR A 65 5.55 -4.41 -7.39
N ALA A 66 5.17 -4.27 -8.67
CA ALA A 66 4.09 -3.38 -9.08
C ALA A 66 2.76 -3.76 -8.40
N TYR A 67 2.49 -5.06 -8.31
CA TYR A 67 1.33 -5.59 -7.60
C TYR A 67 1.36 -5.24 -6.10
N LEU A 68 2.49 -5.41 -5.41
CA LEU A 68 2.64 -5.05 -4.00
C LEU A 68 2.35 -3.56 -3.75
N ILE A 69 2.93 -2.66 -4.56
CA ILE A 69 2.70 -1.21 -4.43
C ILE A 69 1.22 -0.89 -4.65
N GLY A 70 0.62 -1.45 -5.69
CA GLY A 70 -0.80 -1.26 -5.98
C GLY A 70 -1.71 -1.77 -4.86
N GLN A 71 -1.39 -2.92 -4.24
CA GLN A 71 -2.17 -3.47 -3.13
C GLN A 71 -2.12 -2.58 -1.89
N LEU A 72 -0.94 -2.07 -1.50
CA LEU A 72 -0.80 -1.17 -0.35
C LEU A 72 -1.73 0.05 -0.49
N THR A 73 -1.75 0.67 -1.67
CA THR A 73 -2.62 1.81 -1.98
C THR A 73 -4.10 1.41 -2.01
N ALA A 74 -4.44 0.36 -2.74
CA ALA A 74 -5.84 -0.04 -2.98
C ALA A 74 -6.54 -0.54 -1.72
N GLU A 75 -5.83 -1.22 -0.82
CA GLU A 75 -6.40 -1.68 0.45
C GLU A 75 -6.81 -0.51 1.36
N ALA A 76 -5.96 0.52 1.45
CA ALA A 76 -6.26 1.72 2.24
C ALA A 76 -7.41 2.54 1.63
N ASP A 77 -7.40 2.75 0.31
CA ASP A 77 -8.48 3.45 -0.40
C ASP A 77 -9.81 2.70 -0.32
N THR A 78 -9.80 1.38 -0.55
CA THR A 78 -11.02 0.55 -0.45
C THR A 78 -11.62 0.62 0.95
N ARG A 79 -10.79 0.57 2.00
CA ARG A 79 -11.25 0.71 3.38
C ARG A 79 -11.82 2.09 3.66
N ALA A 80 -11.19 3.15 3.17
CA ALA A 80 -11.71 4.51 3.32
C ALA A 80 -13.12 4.64 2.71
N ARG A 81 -13.29 4.14 1.48
CA ARG A 81 -14.55 4.19 0.73
C ARG A 81 -15.68 3.33 1.30
N GLN A 82 -15.39 2.38 2.18
CA GLN A 82 -16.43 1.60 2.86
C GLN A 82 -17.26 2.43 3.85
N PHE A 83 -16.70 3.53 4.34
CA PHE A 83 -17.39 4.41 5.28
C PHE A 83 -18.18 5.47 4.53
N THR A 84 -19.45 5.62 4.89
CA THR A 84 -20.28 6.72 4.42
C THR A 84 -20.01 7.94 5.30
N GLY A 85 -19.46 9.00 4.74
CA GLY A 85 -19.08 10.20 5.48
C GLY A 85 -18.63 11.33 4.56
N GLY A 86 -18.25 12.46 5.16
CA GLY A 86 -17.74 13.63 4.45
C GLY A 86 -16.27 13.46 4.03
N ALA A 87 -15.70 14.51 3.42
CA ALA A 87 -14.29 14.54 3.03
C ALA A 87 -13.33 14.20 4.19
N ASN A 88 -13.59 14.78 5.37
CA ASN A 88 -12.80 14.53 6.57
C ASN A 88 -12.81 13.05 6.96
N ASP A 89 -13.97 12.38 6.87
CA ASP A 89 -14.08 10.95 7.19
C ASP A 89 -13.32 10.10 6.19
N GLN A 90 -13.39 10.41 4.89
CA GLN A 90 -12.64 9.68 3.86
C GLN A 90 -11.12 9.77 4.11
N LEU A 91 -10.60 10.98 4.33
CA LEU A 91 -9.17 11.15 4.63
C LEU A 91 -8.80 10.48 5.95
N ARG A 92 -9.60 10.64 7.00
CA ARG A 92 -9.40 9.98 8.30
C ARG A 92 -9.28 8.46 8.15
N HIS A 93 -10.25 7.83 7.49
CA HIS A 93 -10.27 6.38 7.34
C HIS A 93 -9.13 5.87 6.47
N PHE A 94 -8.70 6.65 5.45
CA PHE A 94 -7.49 6.35 4.69
C PHE A 94 -6.23 6.36 5.57
N LEU A 95 -6.06 7.40 6.41
CA LEU A 95 -4.92 7.50 7.33
C LEU A 95 -4.90 6.36 8.34
N ILE A 96 -6.05 6.04 8.95
CA ILE A 96 -6.18 4.93 9.90
C ILE A 96 -5.92 3.59 9.22
N ALA A 97 -6.39 3.40 7.98
CA ALA A 97 -6.16 2.17 7.24
C ALA A 97 -4.67 1.89 7.04
N ASN A 98 -3.85 2.91 6.76
CA ASN A 98 -2.40 2.76 6.65
C ASN A 98 -1.72 2.41 7.99
N MET A 99 -2.32 2.80 9.13
CA MET A 99 -1.79 2.55 10.48
C MET A 99 -2.38 1.30 11.14
N THR A 100 -3.11 0.46 10.40
CA THR A 100 -3.76 -0.74 10.94
C THR A 100 -3.58 -1.95 10.03
N MET A 101 -3.79 -3.15 10.57
CA MET A 101 -3.80 -4.36 9.75
C MET A 101 -4.95 -4.32 8.74
N PRO A 102 -4.74 -4.79 7.49
CA PRO A 102 -3.58 -5.51 6.99
C PRO A 102 -2.48 -4.65 6.34
N ASN A 103 -2.60 -3.32 6.28
CA ASN A 103 -1.56 -2.47 5.70
C ASN A 103 -0.31 -2.40 6.58
N LEU A 104 -0.49 -2.24 7.90
CA LEU A 104 0.59 -2.17 8.88
C LEU A 104 1.11 -3.57 9.22
N SER A 105 1.95 -4.14 8.36
CA SER A 105 2.37 -5.55 8.40
C SER A 105 3.89 -5.72 8.29
N GLU A 106 4.47 -6.52 9.19
CA GLU A 106 5.89 -6.93 9.20
C GLU A 106 6.30 -7.59 7.87
N GLU A 107 5.42 -8.41 7.30
CA GLU A 107 5.66 -9.07 6.01
C GLU A 107 5.72 -8.06 4.87
N LYS A 108 4.78 -7.12 4.82
CA LYS A 108 4.69 -6.12 3.74
C LYS A 108 5.86 -5.14 3.78
N VAL A 109 6.29 -4.70 4.97
CA VAL A 109 7.47 -3.82 5.09
C VAL A 109 8.76 -4.55 4.70
N SER A 110 8.90 -5.83 5.04
CA SER A 110 10.05 -6.65 4.63
C SER A 110 10.11 -6.85 3.11
N LEU A 111 8.97 -7.15 2.48
CA LEU A 111 8.86 -7.24 1.02
C LEU A 111 9.17 -5.91 0.34
N TRP A 112 8.59 -4.82 0.84
CA TRP A 112 8.85 -3.48 0.31
C TRP A 112 10.33 -3.12 0.42
N ALA A 113 10.97 -3.37 1.57
CA ALA A 113 12.40 -3.13 1.78
C ALA A 113 13.28 -3.94 0.81
N THR A 114 12.89 -5.18 0.53
CA THR A 114 13.56 -6.06 -0.45
C THR A 114 13.54 -5.47 -1.86
N PHE A 115 12.43 -4.84 -2.26
CA PHE A 115 12.28 -4.27 -3.60
C PHE A 115 12.81 -2.84 -3.71
N ILE A 116 12.58 -1.98 -2.72
CA ILE A 116 12.99 -0.57 -2.77
C ILE A 116 14.52 -0.44 -2.86
N GLY A 117 15.27 -1.36 -2.24
CA GLY A 117 16.73 -1.41 -2.35
C GLY A 117 17.25 -1.59 -3.79
N ARG A 118 16.40 -2.02 -4.73
CA ARG A 118 16.74 -2.17 -6.15
C ARG A 118 16.48 -0.93 -6.99
N VAL A 119 15.62 -0.01 -6.53
CA VAL A 119 15.19 1.18 -7.30
C VAL A 119 16.36 2.02 -7.80
N ARG A 120 17.48 2.06 -7.06
CA ARG A 120 18.68 2.81 -7.47
C ARG A 120 19.46 2.17 -8.63
N TYR A 121 19.33 0.86 -8.84
CA TYR A 121 20.24 0.08 -9.69
C TYR A 121 19.54 -0.65 -10.85
N ASP A 122 18.21 -0.65 -10.88
CA ASP A 122 17.41 -1.41 -11.83
C ASP A 122 16.28 -0.52 -12.37
N THR A 123 16.31 -0.25 -13.68
CA THR A 123 15.40 0.73 -14.32
C THR A 123 13.94 0.29 -14.25
N ASP A 124 13.65 -1.01 -14.35
CA ASP A 124 12.29 -1.52 -14.27
C ASP A 124 11.69 -1.22 -12.90
N PHE A 125 12.46 -1.41 -11.82
CA PHE A 125 12.03 -1.09 -10.46
C PHE A 125 11.91 0.41 -10.25
N ALA A 126 12.80 1.21 -10.83
CA ALA A 126 12.74 2.67 -10.74
C ALA A 126 11.48 3.23 -11.40
N ASP A 127 11.10 2.72 -12.57
CA ASP A 127 9.92 3.16 -13.29
C ASP A 127 8.64 2.73 -12.57
N ILE A 128 8.56 1.48 -12.10
CA ILE A 128 7.43 1.00 -11.28
C ILE A 128 7.27 1.84 -10.01
N HIS A 129 8.37 2.13 -9.31
CA HIS A 129 8.32 2.95 -8.11
C HIS A 129 7.85 4.38 -8.42
N ARG A 130 8.36 4.99 -9.50
CA ARG A 130 7.97 6.34 -9.92
C ARG A 130 6.48 6.42 -10.28
N GLU A 131 5.98 5.43 -11.01
CA GLU A 131 4.56 5.35 -11.39
C GLU A 131 3.67 5.15 -10.16
N GLY A 132 3.99 4.17 -9.31
CA GLY A 132 3.25 3.93 -8.08
C GLY A 132 3.25 5.12 -7.14
N TYR A 133 4.38 5.83 -7.00
CA TYR A 133 4.46 7.05 -6.21
C TYR A 133 3.62 8.20 -6.80
N ARG A 134 3.60 8.34 -8.12
CA ARG A 134 2.74 9.33 -8.81
C ARG A 134 1.27 9.04 -8.55
N ASP A 135 0.85 7.79 -8.67
CA ASP A 135 -0.53 7.37 -8.45
C ASP A 135 -0.95 7.60 -6.99
N TYR A 136 -0.07 7.26 -6.04
CA TYR A 136 -0.32 7.48 -4.62
C TYR A 136 -0.48 8.97 -4.28
N LEU A 137 0.39 9.83 -4.81
CA LEU A 137 0.26 11.28 -4.60
C LEU A 137 -1.00 11.84 -5.24
N THR A 138 -1.39 11.35 -6.43
CA THR A 138 -2.64 11.76 -7.09
C THR A 138 -3.86 11.37 -6.24
N LEU A 139 -3.85 10.18 -5.65
CA LEU A 139 -4.88 9.74 -4.72
C LEU A 139 -4.93 10.65 -3.48
N LEU A 140 -3.78 10.93 -2.85
CA LEU A 140 -3.73 11.83 -1.70
C LEU A 140 -4.26 13.22 -2.03
N GLU A 141 -3.87 13.79 -3.17
CA GLU A 141 -4.42 15.08 -3.65
C GLU A 141 -5.95 15.03 -3.75
N SER A 142 -6.51 13.92 -4.26
CA SER A 142 -7.97 13.74 -4.38
C SER A 142 -8.70 13.59 -3.03
N LEU A 143 -8.00 13.16 -1.98
CA LEU A 143 -8.53 13.07 -0.61
C LEU A 143 -8.35 14.39 0.15
N ILE A 144 -7.26 15.12 -0.11
CA ILE A 144 -6.90 16.35 0.59
C ILE A 144 -7.72 17.55 0.08
N GLU A 145 -7.87 17.72 -1.24
CA GLU A 145 -8.55 18.89 -1.81
C GLU A 145 -9.95 19.11 -1.23
N PRO A 146 -10.82 18.08 -1.13
CA PRO A 146 -12.16 18.26 -0.57
C PRO A 146 -12.15 18.59 0.93
N VAL A 147 -11.13 18.13 1.67
CA VAL A 147 -10.94 18.48 3.09
C VAL A 147 -10.57 19.94 3.22
N LEU A 148 -9.59 20.42 2.43
CA LEU A 148 -9.20 21.83 2.44
C LEU A 148 -10.37 22.74 2.03
N ALA A 149 -11.15 22.32 1.03
CA ALA A 149 -12.36 23.03 0.61
C ALA A 149 -13.41 23.14 1.74
N ALA A 150 -13.61 22.07 2.51
CA ALA A 150 -14.57 22.06 3.62
C ALA A 150 -14.18 22.97 4.80
N HIS A 151 -12.93 23.41 4.87
CA HIS A 151 -12.39 24.28 5.92
C HIS A 151 -11.97 25.66 5.38
N ASP A 152 -12.38 26.03 4.17
CA ASP A 152 -12.03 27.30 3.52
C ASP A 152 -10.52 27.57 3.44
N LEU A 153 -9.70 26.51 3.32
CA LEU A 153 -8.25 26.60 3.25
C LEU A 153 -7.74 26.71 1.79
N PRO A 154 -6.52 27.25 1.57
CA PRO A 154 -5.89 27.29 0.25
C PRO A 154 -5.77 25.89 -0.38
N ARG A 155 -6.31 25.74 -1.59
CA ARG A 155 -6.44 24.45 -2.29
C ARG A 155 -6.03 24.51 -3.76
N SER A 156 -5.04 25.34 -4.07
CA SER A 156 -4.44 25.33 -5.41
C SER A 156 -3.78 23.98 -5.67
N SER A 157 -3.62 23.58 -6.94
CA SER A 157 -2.93 22.32 -7.28
C SER A 157 -1.53 22.22 -6.64
N ALA A 158 -0.81 23.35 -6.55
CA ALA A 158 0.50 23.39 -5.89
C ALA A 158 0.41 23.14 -4.37
N GLU A 159 -0.61 23.69 -3.69
CA GLU A 159 -0.83 23.45 -2.26
C GLU A 159 -1.25 22.01 -1.98
N CYS A 160 -2.21 21.47 -2.76
CA CYS A 160 -2.62 20.07 -2.64
C CYS A 160 -1.42 19.13 -2.86
N ARG A 161 -0.59 19.40 -3.87
CA ARG A 161 0.63 18.63 -4.14
C ARG A 161 1.62 18.68 -2.98
N ARG A 162 1.86 19.87 -2.43
CA ARG A 162 2.75 20.07 -1.28
C ARG A 162 2.26 19.27 -0.07
N HIS A 163 0.98 19.37 0.25
CA HIS A 163 0.36 18.63 1.33
C HIS A 163 0.39 17.11 1.10
N ALA A 164 0.15 16.63 -0.12
CA ALA A 164 0.24 15.22 -0.47
C ALA A 164 1.65 14.66 -0.26
N ILE A 165 2.70 15.38 -0.71
CA ILE A 165 4.09 14.95 -0.51
C ILE A 165 4.42 14.88 0.98
N ALA A 166 4.05 15.90 1.75
CA ALA A 166 4.34 15.96 3.18
C ALA A 166 3.55 14.90 3.97
N LEU A 167 2.27 14.70 3.65
CA LEU A 167 1.43 13.68 4.28
C LEU A 167 1.90 12.28 3.93
N ASN A 168 2.32 12.03 2.69
CA ASN A 168 2.98 10.78 2.32
C ASN A 168 4.22 10.52 3.17
N GLY A 169 5.10 11.52 3.35
CA GLY A 169 6.30 11.37 4.18
C GLY A 169 5.98 11.01 5.63
N LEU A 170 4.91 11.58 6.18
CA LEU A 170 4.40 11.21 7.50
C LEU A 170 3.86 9.77 7.54
N ILE A 171 3.07 9.38 6.54
CA ILE A 171 2.54 8.01 6.40
C ILE A 171 3.69 7.01 6.30
N ASP A 172 4.66 7.22 5.40
CA ASP A 172 5.80 6.31 5.19
C ASP A 172 6.62 6.13 6.46
N GLY A 173 6.94 7.22 7.17
CA GLY A 173 7.72 7.16 8.40
C GLY A 173 7.02 6.35 9.50
N LEU A 174 5.73 6.62 9.73
CA LEU A 174 4.94 5.89 10.74
C LEU A 174 4.65 4.45 10.31
N TRP A 175 4.36 4.22 9.03
CA TRP A 175 4.09 2.90 8.48
C TRP A 175 5.33 2.01 8.55
N MET A 176 6.50 2.51 8.19
CA MET A 176 7.74 1.74 8.21
C MET A 176 8.11 1.31 9.63
N GLU A 177 8.24 2.26 10.56
CA GLU A 177 8.59 1.93 11.97
C GLU A 177 7.48 1.15 12.68
N GLY A 178 6.21 1.49 12.42
CA GLY A 178 5.07 0.77 12.97
C GLY A 178 4.98 -0.66 12.45
N SER A 179 5.35 -0.91 11.19
CA SER A 179 5.38 -2.25 10.61
C SER A 179 6.58 -3.06 11.08
N LEU A 180 7.74 -2.43 11.34
CA LEU A 180 8.91 -3.10 11.92
C LEU A 180 8.67 -3.56 13.36
N ASN A 181 7.71 -2.96 14.06
CA ASN A 181 7.24 -3.39 15.38
C ASN A 181 8.39 -3.58 16.38
N SER A 182 9.21 -2.53 16.55
CA SER A 182 10.43 -2.54 17.40
C SER A 182 10.19 -2.88 18.88
N GLY A 183 8.93 -2.92 19.33
CA GLY A 183 8.56 -3.16 20.73
C GLY A 183 8.74 -1.94 21.65
N LEU A 184 9.22 -0.81 21.11
CA LEU A 184 9.47 0.41 21.89
C LEU A 184 8.19 1.21 22.19
N TYR A 185 7.10 0.96 21.47
CA TYR A 185 5.79 1.55 21.70
C TYR A 185 4.67 0.62 21.22
N SER A 186 3.45 0.81 21.73
CA SER A 186 2.27 0.08 21.26
C SER A 186 1.80 0.64 19.92
N ARG A 187 1.63 -0.21 18.89
CA ARG A 187 1.09 0.19 17.59
C ARG A 187 -0.33 0.79 17.67
N ALA A 188 -1.05 0.56 18.77
CA ALA A 188 -2.36 1.15 19.01
C ALA A 188 -2.34 2.69 19.08
N ILE A 189 -1.19 3.31 19.28
CA ILE A 189 -1.06 4.79 19.28
C ILE A 189 -1.04 5.38 17.86
N LEU A 190 -0.71 4.58 16.84
CA LEU A 190 -0.46 5.08 15.49
C LEU A 190 -1.69 5.71 14.81
N PRO A 191 -2.91 5.15 14.94
CA PRO A 191 -4.11 5.77 14.36
C PRO A 191 -4.38 7.18 14.89
N ASP A 192 -4.25 7.41 16.20
CA ASP A 192 -4.47 8.75 16.76
C ASP A 192 -3.31 9.69 16.37
N LEU A 193 -2.08 9.18 16.41
CA LEU A 193 -0.89 9.96 16.05
C LEU A 193 -0.93 10.46 14.60
N ILE A 194 -1.28 9.60 13.62
CA ILE A 194 -1.36 10.01 12.20
C ILE A 194 -2.47 11.05 11.99
N ILE A 195 -3.57 10.96 12.74
CA ILE A 195 -4.68 11.90 12.65
C ILE A 195 -4.26 13.27 13.17
N GLU A 196 -3.73 13.33 14.39
CA GLU A 196 -3.33 14.62 14.97
C GLU A 196 -2.17 15.27 14.21
N ALA A 197 -1.20 14.47 13.75
CA ALA A 197 -0.10 14.98 12.94
C ALA A 197 -0.58 15.43 11.55
N GLY A 198 -1.51 14.69 10.94
CA GLY A 198 -2.15 15.04 9.68
C GLY A 198 -2.94 16.36 9.76
N GLU A 199 -3.71 16.58 10.82
CA GLU A 199 -4.42 17.85 11.06
C GLU A 199 -3.45 19.03 11.09
N ARG A 200 -2.37 18.93 11.89
CA ARG A 200 -1.36 19.98 12.00
C ARG A 200 -0.65 20.22 10.66
N LEU A 201 -0.33 19.17 9.92
CA LEU A 201 0.34 19.24 8.62
C LEU A 201 -0.53 19.94 7.55
N LEU A 202 -1.85 19.73 7.62
CA LEU A 202 -2.84 20.30 6.70
C LEU A 202 -3.37 21.67 7.17
N ASN A 203 -2.87 22.20 8.29
CA ASN A 203 -3.37 23.42 8.95
C ASN A 203 -4.86 23.35 9.33
N LEU A 204 -5.36 22.16 9.63
CA LEU A 204 -6.74 21.94 10.05
C LEU A 204 -6.91 22.29 11.54
N PRO A 205 -8.09 22.79 11.96
CA PRO A 205 -8.45 22.86 13.36
C PRO A 205 -8.34 21.49 14.05
N ALA A 206 -7.86 21.46 15.29
CA ALA A 206 -7.73 20.22 16.04
C ALA A 206 -9.09 19.51 16.18
N GLY A 207 -9.12 18.21 15.90
CA GLY A 207 -10.33 17.39 15.93
C GLY A 207 -11.12 17.37 14.61
N SER A 208 -10.67 18.06 13.57
CA SER A 208 -11.31 18.05 12.24
C SER A 208 -11.41 16.65 11.63
N LEU A 209 -10.42 15.80 11.88
CA LEU A 209 -10.33 14.42 11.40
C LEU A 209 -10.61 13.40 12.52
N SER A 210 -10.79 13.79 13.77
CA SER A 210 -11.05 12.84 14.87
C SER A 210 -12.47 12.24 14.88
N GLY A 211 -13.33 12.64 13.93
CA GLY A 211 -14.77 12.39 13.97
C GLY A 211 -15.40 13.24 15.06
N GLY A 212 -16.31 14.13 14.69
CA GLY A 212 -16.89 15.09 15.62
C GLY A 212 -17.32 14.40 16.92
N LYS A 213 -16.82 14.88 18.07
CA LYS A 213 -17.61 14.79 19.29
C LYS A 213 -18.92 15.49 18.94
N GLN A 214 -19.98 14.73 18.70
CA GLN A 214 -21.32 15.29 18.74
C GLN A 214 -21.42 16.01 20.09
N HIS A 215 -21.56 17.33 20.05
CA HIS A 215 -21.87 18.08 21.25
C HIS A 215 -23.14 17.47 21.85
N THR A 216 -22.97 16.91 23.05
CA THR A 216 -24.06 16.57 23.98
C THR A 216 -24.95 17.77 24.23
#